data_AF-A0A2N1JBW6-F1
#
_entry.id   AF-A0A2N1JBW6-F1
#
_cell.length_a   1.000
_cell.length_b   1.000
_cell.length_c   1.000
_cell.angle_alpha   90.00
_cell.angle_beta   90.00
_cell.angle_gamma   90.00
#
_symmetry.space_group_name_H-M   'P 1'
#
loop_
_entity.id
_entity.type
_entity.pdbx_description
1 polymer ?
#
loop_
_entity_poly.entity_id
_entity_poly.type
_entity_poly.pdbx_seq_one_letter_code
_entity_poly.pdbx_strand_id
1 'polypeptide(L)'
;MPDSPALSDPGTCTVQLTSDALIDEFKRQGHFDQARKQLFQNFQQSAHHAAFLEQSEACMMQYVDKEADRLVYRDARLRHGELMRALEQLPLFTELVESLSKQTHDMGTDVPKEAMLGAQGQIAQQMRSQLAQMIFAQSSGNEQVPSNDLT
;
A
#
# COMPACT_ATOMS: atom_id res chain seq x y z
N MET A 1 -55.28 -18.13 0.83
CA MET A 1 -54.93 -16.79 1.35
C MET A 1 -53.56 -16.93 2.00
N PRO A 2 -52.60 -16.06 1.64
CA PRO A 2 -51.32 -16.50 1.12
C PRO A 2 -50.19 -16.53 2.16
N ASP A 3 -49.17 -17.32 1.78
CA ASP A 3 -47.87 -17.50 2.41
C ASP A 3 -47.21 -16.18 2.81
N SER A 4 -46.71 -16.14 4.04
CA SER A 4 -45.79 -15.10 4.49
C SER A 4 -44.41 -15.34 3.85
N PRO A 5 -43.76 -14.32 3.27
CA PRO A 5 -42.43 -14.48 2.70
C PRO A 5 -41.42 -14.63 3.84
N ALA A 6 -40.55 -15.62 3.70
CA ALA A 6 -39.39 -15.81 4.55
C ALA A 6 -38.60 -14.50 4.64
N LEU A 7 -38.51 -13.93 5.86
CA LEU A 7 -37.52 -12.91 6.18
C LEU A 7 -36.15 -13.52 5.91
N SER A 8 -35.49 -13.04 4.87
CA SER A 8 -34.07 -13.30 4.65
C SER A 8 -33.31 -12.58 5.76
N ASP A 9 -32.73 -13.38 6.66
CA ASP A 9 -31.90 -12.91 7.76
C ASP A 9 -30.70 -12.10 7.20
N PRO A 10 -30.51 -10.82 7.57
CA PRO A 10 -29.35 -10.05 7.17
C PRO A 10 -28.31 -10.14 8.31
N GLY A 11 -27.31 -11.01 8.20
CA GLY A 11 -26.32 -11.01 9.29
C GLY A 11 -25.03 -11.78 9.11
N THR A 12 -25.04 -12.95 8.47
CA THR A 12 -23.85 -13.79 8.49
C THR A 12 -23.25 -13.88 7.09
N CYS A 13 -22.48 -12.86 6.71
CA CYS A 13 -21.56 -12.98 5.60
C CYS A 13 -20.41 -13.89 6.06
N THR A 14 -20.62 -15.21 6.01
CA THR A 14 -19.55 -16.19 6.14
C THR A 14 -18.64 -16.01 4.93
N VAL A 15 -17.55 -15.27 5.11
CA VAL A 15 -16.51 -15.15 4.09
C VAL A 15 -15.98 -16.56 3.86
N GLN A 16 -16.15 -17.10 2.66
CA GLN A 16 -15.54 -18.38 2.31
C GLN A 16 -14.03 -18.24 2.52
N LEU A 17 -13.39 -19.23 3.15
CA LEU A 17 -11.93 -19.24 3.42
C LEU A 17 -11.11 -19.52 2.14
N THR A 18 -11.49 -18.92 1.01
CA THR A 18 -10.69 -18.93 -0.21
C THR A 18 -9.77 -17.71 -0.19
N SER A 19 -8.61 -17.85 -0.85
CA SER A 19 -7.66 -16.73 -0.98
C SER A 19 -8.32 -15.50 -1.59
N ASP A 20 -9.15 -15.68 -2.62
CA ASP A 20 -9.81 -14.57 -3.32
C ASP A 20 -10.83 -13.86 -2.43
N ALA A 21 -11.64 -14.60 -1.68
CA ALA A 21 -12.62 -14.02 -0.77
C ALA A 21 -11.96 -13.25 0.39
N LEU A 22 -10.81 -13.73 0.90
CA LEU A 22 -10.02 -13.00 1.90
C LEU A 22 -9.43 -11.71 1.34
N ILE A 23 -8.93 -11.72 0.09
CA ILE A 23 -8.41 -10.52 -0.58
C ILE A 23 -9.53 -9.49 -0.80
N ASP A 24 -10.70 -9.94 -1.25
CA ASP A 24 -11.84 -9.06 -1.49
C ASP A 24 -12.37 -8.46 -0.19
N GLU A 25 -12.42 -9.25 0.88
CA GLU A 25 -12.76 -8.76 2.20
C GLU A 25 -11.72 -7.77 2.75
N PHE A 26 -10.43 -8.05 2.56
CA PHE A 26 -9.33 -7.17 2.95
C PHE A 26 -9.41 -5.81 2.23
N LYS A 27 -9.80 -5.81 0.95
CA LYS A 27 -10.09 -4.59 0.19
C LYS A 27 -11.35 -3.89 0.70
N ARG A 28 -12.43 -4.64 0.96
CA ARG A 28 -13.72 -4.12 1.44
C ARG A 28 -13.58 -3.42 2.79
N GLN A 29 -12.74 -3.95 3.68
CA GLN A 29 -12.43 -3.37 4.99
C GLN A 29 -11.48 -2.16 4.92
N GLY A 30 -10.95 -1.83 3.73
CA GLY A 30 -10.09 -0.66 3.53
C GLY A 30 -8.65 -0.85 4.00
N HIS A 31 -8.23 -2.07 4.36
CA HIS A 31 -6.87 -2.33 4.85
C HIS A 31 -5.79 -2.04 3.81
N PHE A 32 -6.10 -2.23 2.52
CA PHE A 32 -5.17 -1.85 1.45
C PHE A 32 -4.91 -0.34 1.40
N ASP A 33 -5.96 0.48 1.52
CA ASP A 33 -5.80 1.94 1.52
C ASP A 33 -5.08 2.42 2.78
N GLN A 34 -5.35 1.78 3.93
CA GLN A 34 -4.62 2.03 5.17
C GLN A 34 -3.11 1.74 5.00
N ALA A 35 -2.76 0.58 4.46
CA ALA A 35 -1.37 0.21 4.20
C ALA A 35 -0.68 1.19 3.24
N ARG A 36 -1.37 1.60 2.17
CA ARG A 36 -0.88 2.61 1.22
C ARG A 36 -0.60 3.95 1.89
N LYS A 37 -1.51 4.43 2.74
CA LYS A 37 -1.35 5.68 3.49
C LYS A 37 -0.17 5.62 4.45
N GLN A 38 -0.03 4.52 5.19
CA GLN A 38 1.06 4.33 6.13
C GLN A 38 2.42 4.24 5.41
N LEU A 39 2.49 3.51 4.29
CA LEU A 39 3.69 3.46 3.47
C LEU A 39 4.11 4.87 3.03
N PHE A 40 3.16 5.68 2.55
CA PHE A 40 3.41 7.05 2.14
C PHE A 40 3.89 7.93 3.30
N GLN A 41 3.21 7.87 4.45
CA GLN A 41 3.59 8.64 5.64
C GLN A 41 4.98 8.26 6.14
N ASN A 42 5.27 6.96 6.23
CA ASN A 42 6.56 6.49 6.67
C ASN A 42 7.64 6.94 5.67
N PHE A 43 7.37 6.85 4.36
CA PHE A 43 8.29 7.32 3.33
C PHE A 43 8.60 8.81 3.51
N GLN A 44 7.60 9.67 3.70
CA GLN A 44 7.78 11.11 3.91
C GLN A 44 8.70 11.45 5.10
N GLN A 45 8.71 10.60 6.14
CA GLN A 45 9.54 10.75 7.33
C GLN A 45 10.93 10.09 7.21
N SER A 46 11.18 9.39 6.11
CA SER A 46 12.43 8.66 5.88
C SER A 46 13.50 9.52 5.20
N ALA A 47 14.77 9.13 5.36
CA ALA A 47 15.88 9.74 4.62
C ALA A 47 15.75 9.54 3.09
N HIS A 48 15.06 8.48 2.65
CA HIS A 48 14.81 8.23 1.22
C HIS A 48 13.95 9.31 0.57
N HIS A 49 13.03 9.93 1.32
CA HIS A 49 12.23 11.02 0.79
C HIS A 49 13.06 12.27 0.55
N ALA A 50 13.97 12.61 1.47
CA ALA A 50 14.90 13.73 1.26
C ALA A 50 15.81 13.48 0.04
N ALA A 51 16.40 12.29 -0.06
CA ALA A 51 17.24 11.91 -1.20
C ALA A 51 16.45 11.90 -2.53
N PHE A 52 15.21 11.42 -2.52
CA PHE A 52 14.34 11.42 -3.70
C PHE A 52 14.00 12.84 -4.17
N LEU A 53 13.74 13.77 -3.24
CA LEU A 53 13.50 15.17 -3.57
C LEU A 53 14.75 15.83 -4.15
N GLU A 54 15.92 15.61 -3.55
CA GLU A 54 17.19 16.15 -4.04
C GLU A 54 17.50 15.66 -5.46
N GLN A 55 17.33 14.36 -5.73
CA GLN A 55 17.53 13.80 -7.07
C GLN A 55 16.53 14.36 -8.09
N SER A 56 15.26 14.52 -7.68
CA SER A 56 14.22 15.11 -8.52
C SER A 56 14.55 16.57 -8.84
N GLU A 57 14.98 17.35 -7.85
CA GLU A 57 15.39 18.74 -8.00
C GLU A 57 16.62 18.89 -8.91
N ALA A 58 17.65 18.07 -8.70
CA ALA A 58 18.83 18.06 -9.55
C ALA A 58 18.48 17.76 -11.02
N CYS A 59 17.56 16.83 -11.26
CA CYS A 59 17.05 16.57 -12.61
C CYS A 59 16.34 17.79 -13.20
N MET A 60 15.41 18.38 -12.44
CA MET A 60 14.66 19.56 -12.88
C MET A 60 15.58 20.72 -13.25
N MET A 61 16.59 20.99 -12.42
CA MET A 61 17.59 22.02 -12.68
C MET A 61 18.38 21.72 -13.96
N GLN A 62 18.89 20.49 -14.12
CA GLN A 62 19.61 20.11 -15.33
C GLN A 62 18.75 20.23 -16.60
N TYR A 63 17.45 19.94 -16.50
CA TYR A 63 16.53 20.11 -17.63
C TYR A 63 16.33 21.58 -17.97
N VAL A 64 16.12 22.43 -16.96
CA VAL A 64 15.97 23.88 -17.13
C VAL A 64 17.23 24.49 -17.72
N ASP A 65 18.41 24.11 -17.26
CA ASP A 65 19.68 24.62 -17.77
C ASP A 65 19.91 24.21 -19.23
N LYS A 66 19.58 22.97 -19.60
CA LYS A 66 19.75 22.46 -20.97
C LYS A 66 18.75 23.05 -21.96
N GLU A 67 17.52 23.29 -21.53
CA GLU A 67 16.42 23.76 -22.39
C GLU A 67 16.06 25.23 -22.13
N ALA A 68 16.97 26.01 -21.50
CA ALA A 68 16.70 27.37 -21.02
C ALA A 68 16.09 28.26 -22.11
N ASP A 69 16.70 28.31 -23.30
CA ASP A 69 16.23 29.13 -24.42
C ASP A 69 14.83 28.73 -24.90
N ARG A 70 14.51 27.43 -24.87
CA ARG A 70 13.22 26.89 -25.29
C ARG A 70 12.14 27.09 -24.24
N LEU A 71 12.51 27.06 -22.95
CA LEU A 71 11.60 27.24 -21.82
C LEU A 71 11.27 28.71 -21.55
N VAL A 72 12.11 29.66 -21.95
CA VAL A 72 11.84 31.11 -21.75
C VAL A 72 10.58 31.56 -22.50
N TYR A 73 10.35 31.06 -23.71
CA TYR A 73 9.23 31.49 -24.56
C TYR A 73 7.97 30.65 -24.42
N ARG A 74 7.96 29.67 -23.51
CA ARG A 74 6.90 28.67 -23.43
C ARG A 74 5.90 28.96 -22.31
N ASP A 75 4.63 28.70 -22.58
CA ASP A 75 3.56 28.83 -21.59
C ASP A 75 3.83 28.00 -20.33
N ALA A 76 3.51 28.56 -19.16
CA ALA A 76 3.79 27.95 -17.87
C ALA A 76 3.21 26.54 -17.71
N ARG A 77 2.00 26.28 -18.22
CA ARG A 77 1.37 24.94 -18.14
C ARG A 77 2.10 23.93 -19.01
N LEU A 78 2.52 24.34 -20.20
CA LEU A 78 3.26 23.47 -21.13
C LEU A 78 4.67 23.17 -20.61
N ARG A 79 5.34 24.14 -19.98
CA ARG A 79 6.64 23.92 -19.32
C ARG A 79 6.53 22.91 -18.19
N HIS A 80 5.52 23.06 -17.34
CA HIS A 80 5.29 22.12 -16.25
C HIS A 80 5.02 20.70 -16.78
N GLY A 81 4.18 20.54 -17.80
CA GLY A 81 3.89 19.24 -18.39
C GLY A 81 5.11 18.55 -19.02
N GLU A 82 6.02 19.31 -19.62
CA GLU A 82 7.27 18.75 -20.15
C GLU A 82 8.26 18.34 -19.07
N LEU A 83 8.39 19.16 -18.04
CA LEU A 83 9.24 18.86 -16.90
C LEU A 83 8.73 17.62 -16.15
N MET A 84 7.42 17.48 -15.95
CA MET A 84 6.83 16.26 -15.40
C MET A 84 7.10 15.04 -16.30
N ARG A 85 6.97 15.18 -17.62
CA ARG A 85 7.30 14.10 -18.56
C ARG A 85 8.78 13.73 -18.52
N ALA A 86 9.67 14.70 -18.36
CA ALA A 86 11.10 14.45 -18.24
C ALA A 86 11.43 13.67 -16.95
N LEU A 87 10.79 14.05 -15.83
CA LEU A 87 10.90 13.30 -14.57
C LEU A 87 10.35 11.87 -14.68
N GLU A 88 9.23 11.67 -15.36
CA GLU A 88 8.63 10.34 -15.59
C GLU A 88 9.51 9.40 -16.42
N GLN A 89 10.38 9.95 -17.28
CA GLN A 89 11.31 9.14 -18.10
C GLN A 89 12.50 8.61 -17.29
N LEU A 90 12.75 9.15 -16.10
CA LEU A 90 13.84 8.71 -15.26
C LEU A 90 13.41 7.55 -14.36
N PRO A 91 14.31 6.59 -14.08
CA PRO A 91 14.01 5.46 -13.23
C PRO A 91 13.93 5.81 -11.73
N LEU A 92 13.87 7.10 -11.35
CA LEU A 92 13.92 7.57 -9.95
C LEU A 92 12.92 6.83 -9.04
N PHE A 93 11.70 6.63 -9.52
CA PHE A 93 10.69 5.90 -8.76
C PHE A 93 11.02 4.40 -8.64
N THR A 94 11.48 3.78 -9.71
CA THR A 94 11.88 2.36 -9.71
C THR A 94 13.07 2.13 -8.77
N GLU A 95 14.09 2.99 -8.85
CA GLU A 95 15.26 2.96 -7.98
C GLU A 95 14.88 3.19 -6.51
N LEU A 96 13.93 4.10 -6.25
CA LEU A 96 13.38 4.30 -4.91
C LEU A 96 12.71 3.02 -4.39
N VAL A 97 11.83 2.39 -5.18
CA VAL A 97 11.14 1.14 -4.78
C VAL A 97 12.15 0.01 -4.52
N GLU A 98 13.19 -0.09 -5.35
CA GLU A 98 14.28 -1.04 -5.12
C GLU A 98 15.04 -0.74 -3.83
N SER A 99 15.37 0.52 -3.56
CA SER A 99 16.05 0.94 -2.32
C SER A 99 15.22 0.59 -1.08
N LEU A 100 13.91 0.91 -1.11
CA LEU A 100 12.96 0.62 -0.04
C LEU A 100 12.74 -0.89 0.20
N SER A 101 13.04 -1.74 -0.80
CA SER A 101 12.91 -3.20 -0.69
C SER A 101 14.22 -3.92 -0.35
N LYS A 102 15.38 -3.34 -0.68
CA LYS A 102 16.73 -3.89 -0.44
C LYS A 102 17.29 -3.62 0.96
N GLN A 103 16.60 -2.86 1.81
CA GLN A 103 17.02 -2.54 3.18
C GLN A 103 17.05 -3.77 4.12
N THR A 104 17.99 -4.69 3.90
CA THR A 104 18.27 -5.80 4.84
C THR A 104 19.75 -6.13 4.99
N HIS A 105 20.69 -5.39 4.36
CA HIS A 105 22.08 -5.82 4.34
C HIS A 105 23.10 -4.67 4.21
N ASP A 106 23.21 -3.82 5.22
CA ASP A 106 24.48 -3.10 5.41
C ASP A 106 24.86 -2.99 6.90
N MET A 107 25.78 -3.89 7.24
CA MET A 107 26.88 -3.84 8.22
C MET A 107 26.77 -2.92 9.45
N GLY A 108 26.80 -3.57 10.62
CA GLY A 108 27.58 -3.12 11.77
C GLY A 108 26.88 -2.20 12.77
N THR A 109 26.48 -2.77 13.91
CA THR A 109 26.34 -2.07 15.21
C THR A 109 25.64 -0.71 15.17
N ASP A 110 24.34 -0.72 14.91
CA ASP A 110 23.28 -0.04 15.68
C ASP A 110 21.97 -0.15 14.86
N VAL A 111 21.08 -1.03 15.31
CA VAL A 111 19.70 -1.31 14.86
C VAL A 111 19.30 -0.75 13.47
N PRO A 112 19.38 -1.55 12.38
CA PRO A 112 18.77 -1.14 11.12
C PRO A 112 17.24 -1.15 11.24
N LYS A 113 16.62 0.02 11.07
CA LYS A 113 15.15 0.20 10.93
C LYS A 113 14.64 -0.77 9.86
N GLU A 114 13.64 -1.56 10.24
CA GLU A 114 12.96 -2.57 9.42
C GLU A 114 12.66 -2.05 8.01
N ALA A 115 12.97 -2.85 6.99
CA ALA A 115 12.64 -2.54 5.59
C ALA A 115 11.18 -2.08 5.47
N MET A 116 10.90 -1.04 4.68
CA MET A 116 9.53 -0.55 4.54
C MET A 116 8.72 -1.45 3.59
N LEU A 117 9.39 -1.94 2.54
CA LEU A 117 8.86 -2.85 1.52
C LEU A 117 9.59 -4.21 1.57
N GLY A 118 9.10 -5.16 0.78
CA GLY A 118 9.64 -6.53 0.72
C GLY A 118 8.95 -7.49 1.69
N ALA A 119 9.26 -8.79 1.57
CA ALA A 119 8.57 -9.85 2.32
C ALA A 119 8.71 -9.70 3.84
N GLN A 120 9.84 -9.19 4.31
CA GLN A 120 10.09 -8.94 5.73
C GLN A 120 9.82 -7.49 6.14
N GLY A 121 9.36 -6.65 5.21
CA GLY A 121 9.13 -5.25 5.49
C GLY A 121 7.91 -5.00 6.39
N GLN A 122 7.88 -3.82 7.01
CA GLN A 122 6.86 -3.39 7.97
C GLN A 122 5.44 -3.57 7.43
N ILE A 123 5.20 -3.13 6.19
CA ILE A 123 3.89 -3.25 5.54
C ILE A 123 3.48 -4.72 5.37
N ALA A 124 4.41 -5.58 4.94
CA ALA A 124 4.12 -7.00 4.76
C ALA A 124 3.83 -7.71 6.08
N GLN A 125 4.55 -7.36 7.16
CA GLN A 125 4.28 -7.87 8.51
C GLN A 125 2.91 -7.43 9.03
N GLN A 126 2.55 -6.17 8.80
CA GLN A 126 1.24 -5.64 9.17
C GLN A 126 0.11 -6.36 8.41
N MET A 127 0.24 -6.50 7.09
CA MET A 127 -0.77 -7.20 6.27
C MET A 127 -0.95 -8.64 6.73
N ARG A 128 0.14 -9.37 7.03
CA ARG A 128 0.06 -10.74 7.59
C ARG A 128 -0.69 -10.77 8.91
N SER A 129 -0.44 -9.81 9.79
CA SER A 129 -1.10 -9.73 11.09
C SER A 129 -2.60 -9.47 10.95
N GLN A 130 -2.99 -8.55 10.06
CA GLN A 130 -4.38 -8.25 9.75
C GLN A 130 -5.11 -9.45 9.12
N LEU A 131 -4.47 -10.12 8.15
CA LEU A 131 -5.01 -11.34 7.54
C LEU A 131 -5.16 -12.47 8.56
N ALA A 132 -4.20 -12.66 9.47
CA ALA A 132 -4.29 -13.66 10.52
C ALA A 132 -5.48 -13.39 11.47
N GLN A 133 -5.70 -12.12 11.84
CA GLN A 133 -6.86 -11.72 12.65
C GLN A 133 -8.18 -12.00 11.92
N MET A 134 -8.25 -11.70 10.62
CA MET A 134 -9.43 -12.01 9.81
C MET A 134 -9.71 -13.52 9.76
N ILE A 135 -8.70 -14.35 9.51
CA ILE A 135 -8.84 -15.81 9.47
C ILE A 135 -9.28 -16.36 10.84
N PHE A 136 -8.71 -15.84 11.93
CA PHE A 136 -9.08 -16.25 13.28
C PHE A 136 -10.52 -15.89 13.62
N ALA A 137 -10.95 -14.65 13.33
CA ALA A 137 -12.31 -14.18 13.58
C ALA A 137 -13.36 -15.03 12.85
N GLN A 138 -13.07 -15.49 11.63
CA GLN A 138 -13.95 -16.35 10.84
C GLN A 138 -13.99 -17.79 11.38
N SER A 139 -12.88 -18.28 11.92
CA SER A 139 -12.78 -19.62 12.49
C SER A 139 -13.53 -19.72 13.83
N SER A 140 -13.46 -18.67 14.66
CA SER A 140 -14.18 -18.58 15.94
C SER A 140 -15.67 -18.26 15.81
N GLY A 141 -16.10 -17.69 14.67
CA GLY A 141 -17.52 -17.46 14.36
C GLY A 141 -18.28 -18.71 13.93
N ASN A 142 -17.58 -19.83 13.66
CA ASN A 142 -18.16 -21.08 13.17
C ASN A 142 -18.46 -22.09 14.29
N GLU A 143 -18.21 -21.74 15.55
CA GLU A 143 -18.61 -22.52 16.73
C GLU A 143 -19.93 -21.98 17.33
N GLN A 144 -21.05 -22.17 16.61
CA GLN A 144 -22.38 -22.09 17.22
C GLN A 144 -22.93 -23.51 17.46
N VAL A 145 -22.62 -24.01 18.66
CA VAL A 145 -23.42 -24.85 19.59
C VAL A 145 -24.46 -25.81 18.97
N PRO A 146 -24.26 -27.14 19.03
CA PRO A 146 -25.38 -28.08 18.91
C PRO A 146 -26.19 -28.07 20.22
N SER A 147 -27.27 -27.29 20.28
CA SER A 147 -28.31 -27.53 21.29
C SER A 147 -29.18 -28.71 20.84
N ASN A 148 -28.63 -29.91 21.00
CA ASN A 148 -29.43 -31.09 21.25
C ASN A 148 -29.81 -31.05 22.73
N ASP A 149 -31.06 -30.70 23.02
CA ASP A 149 -31.72 -31.24 24.20
C ASP A 149 -33.14 -31.66 23.79
N LEU A 150 -33.24 -32.96 23.47
CA LEU A 150 -34.45 -33.73 23.72
C LEU A 150 -34.56 -33.91 25.24
N THR A 151 -35.60 -33.36 25.87
CA THR A 151 -36.50 -34.13 26.75
C THR A 151 -37.78 -33.35 27.04
#